data_AF-A0A9E5L5M3-F1
#
_entry.id   AF-A0A9E5L5M3-F1
#
_cell.length_a   1.000
_cell.length_b   1.000
_cell.length_c   1.000
_cell.angle_alpha   90.00
_cell.angle_beta   90.00
_cell.angle_gamma   90.00
#
_symmetry.space_group_name_H-M   'P 1'
#
loop_
_entity.id
_entity.type
_entity.pdbx_description
1 polymer ?
#
loop_
_entity_poly.entity_id
_entity_poly.type
_entity_poly.pdbx_seq_one_letter_code
_entity_poly.pdbx_strand_id
1 'polypeptide(L)'
;MCQESLINYLLTELNSSSDGGRMDSSEVELVSRDDIETLIRLGETAIENDALVVNKGYETKDHHFKLPQSIRQNANIIDEKLEKIRTCDPAVGSGAFLVGMMTEVVRVRNVLAKYVSDNGRSIYDFKRHAIQNCLYGVDIDPGAVEIAKLRLWLSLIVDEQDIKQIKPLPNLDYKIMQGNSLLEEYEGIKLFDEGIVTASPLDNTKQIEEIKQRLSELQREFFKLHSAGELKGVKKQQIELELKKYNDWLNKLIKAPKVKADN
;
A
#
# COMPACT_ATOMS: atom_id res chain seq x y z
N MET A 1 15.12 -13.02 1.09
CA MET A 1 14.72 -11.64 1.43
C MET A 1 13.20 -11.53 1.47
N CYS A 2 12.47 -11.74 0.36
CA CYS A 2 11.01 -11.60 0.35
C CYS A 2 10.27 -12.51 1.35
N GLN A 3 10.68 -13.78 1.48
CA GLN A 3 10.12 -14.71 2.48
C GLN A 3 10.29 -14.19 3.91
N GLU A 4 11.49 -13.76 4.30
CA GLU A 4 11.76 -13.19 5.64
C GLU A 4 10.94 -11.92 5.90
N SER A 5 10.85 -11.03 4.91
CA SER A 5 10.00 -9.83 5.02
C SER A 5 8.54 -10.20 5.25
N LEU A 6 8.03 -11.22 4.56
CA LEU A 6 6.66 -11.68 4.71
C LEU A 6 6.42 -12.37 6.06
N ILE A 7 7.37 -13.18 6.53
CA ILE A 7 7.35 -13.80 7.86
C ILE A 7 7.24 -12.70 8.93
N ASN A 8 8.11 -11.70 8.88
CA ASN A 8 8.13 -10.62 9.87
C ASN A 8 6.86 -9.75 9.80
N TYR A 9 6.34 -9.50 8.59
CA TYR A 9 5.07 -8.78 8.41
C TYR A 9 3.92 -9.52 9.07
N LEU A 10 3.73 -10.80 8.76
CA LEU A 10 2.64 -11.60 9.34
C LEU A 10 2.79 -11.77 10.84
N LEU A 11 4.01 -11.99 11.33
CA LEU A 11 4.28 -12.08 12.77
C LEU A 11 3.86 -10.81 13.50
N THR A 12 4.13 -9.65 12.89
CA THR A 12 3.72 -8.36 13.46
C THR A 12 2.21 -8.20 13.36
N GLU A 13 1.62 -8.31 12.17
CA GLU A 13 0.20 -8.01 11.93
C GLU A 13 -0.79 -8.96 12.60
N LEU A 14 -0.39 -10.21 12.86
CA LEU A 14 -1.24 -11.21 13.53
C LEU A 14 -1.16 -11.13 15.04
N ASN A 15 -0.06 -10.58 15.58
CA ASN A 15 0.18 -10.49 17.02
C ASN A 15 0.20 -9.04 17.54
N SER A 16 -0.10 -8.04 16.70
CA SER A 16 -0.31 -6.66 17.12
C SER A 16 -1.74 -6.49 17.64
N SER A 17 -1.88 -6.19 18.93
CA SER A 17 -3.12 -5.67 19.52
C SER A 17 -3.45 -4.32 18.88
N SER A 18 -4.73 -4.05 18.65
CA SER A 18 -5.22 -2.92 17.83
C SER A 18 -5.02 -1.53 18.44
N ASP A 19 -4.29 -1.44 19.56
CA ASP A 19 -4.12 -0.22 20.33
C ASP A 19 -2.66 -0.15 20.77
N GLY A 20 -1.98 0.97 20.50
CA GLY A 20 -0.54 1.18 20.70
C GLY A 20 -0.09 1.23 22.16
N GLY A 21 -0.71 0.42 23.03
CA GLY A 21 -0.36 0.23 24.43
C GLY A 21 0.86 -0.67 24.58
N ARG A 22 1.67 -0.35 25.59
CA ARG A 22 2.83 -1.14 26.03
C ARG A 22 2.49 -2.63 26.10
N MET A 23 3.32 -3.45 25.47
CA MET A 23 3.36 -4.91 25.61
C MET A 23 3.26 -5.31 27.09
N ASP A 24 2.11 -5.85 27.49
CA ASP A 24 2.01 -6.66 28.69
C ASP A 24 2.38 -8.11 28.34
N SER A 25 3.02 -8.80 29.27
CA SER A 25 3.72 -10.08 29.05
C SER A 25 2.78 -11.29 28.91
N SER A 26 1.49 -11.05 28.68
CA SER A 26 0.42 -12.03 28.81
C SER A 26 -0.54 -12.10 27.61
N GLU A 27 -0.20 -11.46 26.48
CA GLU A 27 -0.95 -11.65 25.23
C GLU A 27 -0.56 -12.97 24.55
N VAL A 28 -1.57 -13.81 24.30
CA VAL A 28 -1.40 -15.10 23.63
C VAL A 28 -1.07 -14.84 22.16
N GLU A 29 0.10 -15.31 21.73
CA GLU A 29 0.51 -15.30 20.32
C GLU A 29 -0.55 -16.06 19.49
N LEU A 30 -1.20 -15.36 18.55
CA LEU A 30 -2.28 -15.93 17.74
C LEU A 30 -1.75 -17.02 16.81
N VAL A 31 -0.57 -16.77 16.22
CA VAL A 31 0.13 -17.69 15.33
C VAL A 31 1.62 -17.57 15.61
N SER A 32 2.26 -18.72 15.89
CA SER A 32 3.68 -18.79 16.17
C SER A 32 4.54 -18.47 14.94
N ARG A 33 5.76 -17.96 15.17
CA ARG A 33 6.75 -17.78 14.10
C ARG A 33 6.98 -19.07 13.30
N ASP A 34 7.15 -20.21 13.97
CA ASP A 34 7.43 -21.50 13.33
C ASP A 34 6.27 -21.94 12.41
N ASP A 35 5.02 -21.66 12.80
CA ASP A 35 3.85 -21.95 11.99
C ASP A 35 3.79 -21.05 10.74
N ILE A 36 4.13 -19.76 10.88
CA ILE A 36 4.22 -18.82 9.76
C ILE A 36 5.34 -19.24 8.80
N GLU A 37 6.50 -19.66 9.32
CA GLU A 37 7.59 -20.17 8.49
C GLU A 37 7.18 -21.44 7.75
N THR A 38 6.45 -22.34 8.41
CA THR A 38 5.90 -23.55 7.78
C THR A 38 4.96 -23.18 6.63
N LEU A 39 4.04 -22.23 6.83
CA LEU A 39 3.17 -21.72 5.77
C LEU A 39 3.96 -21.19 4.58
N ILE A 40 4.95 -20.31 4.82
CA ILE A 40 5.67 -19.60 3.74
C ILE A 40 6.65 -20.52 3.00
N ARG A 41 7.34 -21.41 3.71
CA ARG A 41 8.40 -22.26 3.12
C ARG A 41 7.87 -23.58 2.58
N LEU A 42 6.86 -24.16 3.22
CA LEU A 42 6.40 -25.53 2.93
C LEU A 42 4.95 -25.58 2.41
N GLY A 43 4.20 -24.46 2.44
CA GLY A 43 2.79 -24.41 2.09
C GLY A 43 2.44 -24.97 0.72
N GLU A 44 3.25 -24.74 -0.32
CA GLU A 44 3.00 -25.30 -1.66
C GLU A 44 2.98 -26.83 -1.67
N THR A 45 3.91 -27.46 -0.93
CA THR A 45 3.99 -28.93 -0.84
C THR A 45 2.86 -29.54 -0.01
N ALA A 46 2.16 -28.72 0.76
CA ALA A 46 1.01 -29.11 1.55
C ALA A 46 -0.29 -29.14 0.75
N ILE A 47 -0.41 -28.36 -0.34
CA ILE A 47 -1.67 -28.15 -1.08
C ILE A 47 -2.32 -29.47 -1.50
N GLU A 48 -1.59 -30.34 -2.18
CA GLU A 48 -2.16 -31.59 -2.73
C GLU A 48 -2.61 -32.55 -1.62
N ASN A 49 -1.75 -32.74 -0.62
CA ASN A 49 -2.03 -33.63 0.50
C ASN A 49 -3.21 -33.12 1.34
N ASP A 50 -3.21 -31.85 1.67
CA ASP A 50 -4.23 -31.26 2.53
C ASP A 50 -5.58 -31.20 1.81
N ALA A 51 -5.59 -30.99 0.48
CA ALA A 51 -6.81 -31.09 -0.33
C ALA A 51 -7.43 -32.49 -0.28
N LEU A 52 -6.62 -33.56 -0.24
CA LEU A 52 -7.12 -34.92 -0.08
C LEU A 52 -7.73 -35.14 1.31
N VAL A 53 -7.15 -34.57 2.36
CA VAL A 53 -7.67 -34.66 3.73
C VAL A 53 -9.00 -33.92 3.85
N VAL A 54 -9.10 -32.70 3.29
CA VAL A 54 -10.36 -31.91 3.26
C VAL A 54 -11.46 -32.67 2.52
N ASN A 55 -11.16 -33.24 1.35
CA ASN A 55 -12.15 -33.97 0.54
C ASN A 55 -12.62 -35.27 1.22
N LYS A 56 -11.74 -35.95 1.96
CA LYS A 56 -12.10 -37.18 2.71
C LYS A 56 -12.86 -36.87 4.00
N GLY A 57 -12.65 -35.70 4.60
CA GLY A 57 -13.29 -35.28 5.85
C GLY A 57 -12.71 -35.89 7.12
N TYR A 58 -11.64 -36.70 7.03
CA TYR A 58 -10.93 -37.29 8.17
C TYR A 58 -9.46 -37.57 7.84
N GLU A 59 -8.59 -37.55 8.86
CA GLU A 59 -7.17 -37.89 8.72
C GLU A 59 -6.95 -39.42 8.73
N THR A 60 -5.91 -39.87 8.03
CA THR A 60 -5.44 -41.26 8.03
C THR A 60 -3.95 -41.31 8.35
N LYS A 61 -3.40 -42.50 8.64
CA LYS A 61 -1.95 -42.66 8.87
C LYS A 61 -1.09 -42.06 7.75
N ASP A 62 -1.57 -42.13 6.52
CA ASP A 62 -0.82 -41.67 5.34
C ASP A 62 -1.24 -40.26 4.87
N HIS A 63 -2.34 -39.70 5.39
CA HIS A 63 -2.88 -38.39 4.97
C HIS A 63 -3.35 -37.60 6.20
N HIS A 64 -2.50 -36.69 6.66
CA HIS A 64 -2.75 -35.75 7.76
C HIS A 64 -2.49 -34.32 7.28
N PHE A 65 -3.07 -33.30 7.92
CA PHE A 65 -2.78 -31.91 7.55
C PHE A 65 -1.29 -31.60 7.73
N LYS A 66 -0.64 -31.15 6.67
CA LYS A 66 0.76 -30.67 6.72
C LYS A 66 0.83 -29.23 7.19
N LEU A 67 -0.21 -28.42 6.93
CA LEU A 67 -0.29 -27.07 7.48
C LEU A 67 -0.72 -27.07 8.96
N PRO A 68 -0.05 -26.25 9.81
CA PRO A 68 -0.38 -26.13 11.22
C PRO A 68 -1.84 -25.75 11.46
N GLN A 69 -2.40 -26.22 12.57
CA GLN A 69 -3.79 -25.94 12.94
C GLN A 69 -4.04 -24.44 13.14
N SER A 70 -3.10 -23.73 13.75
CA SER A 70 -3.14 -22.27 13.95
C SER A 70 -3.31 -21.52 12.62
N ILE A 71 -2.59 -21.92 11.57
CA ILE A 71 -2.71 -21.36 10.23
C ILE A 71 -4.07 -21.65 9.61
N ARG A 72 -4.52 -22.91 9.69
CA ARG A 72 -5.81 -23.34 9.10
C ARG A 72 -6.99 -22.62 9.75
N GLN A 73 -6.98 -22.46 11.08
CA GLN A 73 -8.05 -21.78 11.82
C GLN A 73 -8.06 -20.27 11.57
N ASN A 74 -6.89 -19.66 11.36
CA ASN A 74 -6.76 -18.22 11.13
C ASN A 74 -6.63 -17.85 9.64
N ALA A 75 -6.89 -18.78 8.70
CA ALA A 75 -6.63 -18.58 7.27
C ALA A 75 -7.33 -17.35 6.68
N ASN A 76 -8.56 -17.05 7.11
CA ASN A 76 -9.30 -15.86 6.68
C ASN A 76 -8.59 -14.56 7.11
N ILE A 77 -8.14 -14.50 8.36
CA ILE A 77 -7.44 -13.33 8.92
C ILE A 77 -6.10 -13.13 8.21
N ILE A 78 -5.35 -14.22 8.00
CA ILE A 78 -4.06 -14.18 7.31
C ILE A 78 -4.26 -13.69 5.86
N ASP A 79 -5.25 -14.23 5.14
CA ASP A 79 -5.53 -13.81 3.76
C ASP A 79 -5.95 -12.33 3.69
N GLU A 80 -6.75 -11.84 4.64
CA GLU A 80 -7.13 -10.42 4.72
C GLU A 80 -5.90 -9.51 4.93
N LYS A 81 -4.98 -9.91 5.81
CA LYS A 81 -3.72 -9.18 6.04
C LYS A 81 -2.83 -9.18 4.80
N LEU A 82 -2.79 -10.29 4.06
CA LEU A 82 -2.04 -10.40 2.80
C LEU A 82 -2.70 -9.64 1.66
N GLU A 83 -4.02 -9.48 1.67
CA GLU A 83 -4.75 -8.64 0.72
C GLU A 83 -4.38 -7.16 0.91
N LYS A 84 -4.29 -6.71 2.16
CA LYS A 84 -4.06 -5.28 2.50
C LYS A 84 -2.59 -4.89 2.55
N ILE A 85 -1.66 -5.84 2.37
CA ILE A 85 -0.22 -5.58 2.45
C ILE A 85 0.20 -4.49 1.45
N ARG A 86 1.11 -3.61 1.88
CA ARG A 86 1.74 -2.60 1.03
C ARG A 86 3.26 -2.80 1.05
N THR A 87 3.84 -2.95 -0.13
CA THR A 87 5.29 -3.09 -0.32
C THR A 87 5.79 -1.89 -1.11
N CYS A 88 6.81 -1.21 -0.59
CA CYS A 88 7.47 -0.09 -1.25
C CYS A 88 8.94 -0.42 -1.49
N ASP A 89 9.43 -0.17 -2.71
CA ASP A 89 10.85 -0.27 -3.07
C ASP A 89 11.38 1.10 -3.54
N PRO A 90 12.15 1.83 -2.72
CA PRO A 90 12.61 3.19 -3.04
C PRO A 90 13.78 3.23 -4.04
N ALA A 91 14.31 2.09 -4.48
CA ALA A 91 15.33 1.99 -5.52
C ALA A 91 14.98 0.78 -6.41
N VAL A 92 13.80 0.85 -7.03
CA VAL A 92 13.12 -0.32 -7.61
C VAL A 92 13.93 -0.99 -8.72
N GLY A 93 14.80 -0.26 -9.41
CA GLY A 93 15.57 -0.74 -10.53
C GLY A 93 14.65 -1.43 -11.55
N SER A 94 15.02 -2.62 -12.00
CA SER A 94 14.22 -3.43 -12.92
C SER A 94 12.95 -4.06 -12.30
N GLY A 95 12.63 -3.79 -11.03
CA GLY A 95 11.46 -4.34 -10.33
C GLY A 95 11.61 -5.80 -9.89
N ALA A 96 12.83 -6.31 -9.75
CA ALA A 96 13.07 -7.71 -9.35
C ALA A 96 12.49 -8.02 -7.96
N PHE A 97 12.69 -7.11 -7.01
CA PHE A 97 12.19 -7.26 -5.65
C PHE A 97 10.65 -7.25 -5.60
N LEU A 98 10.01 -6.28 -6.28
CA LEU A 98 8.54 -6.20 -6.32
C LEU A 98 7.90 -7.45 -6.92
N VAL A 99 8.46 -7.98 -8.01
CA VAL A 99 7.98 -9.23 -8.61
C VAL A 99 8.21 -10.42 -7.69
N GLY A 100 9.37 -10.47 -7.01
CA GLY A 100 9.65 -11.48 -6.00
C GLY A 100 8.62 -11.43 -4.85
N MET A 101 8.39 -10.25 -4.27
CA MET A 101 7.42 -10.07 -3.19
C MET A 101 5.99 -10.43 -3.63
N MET A 102 5.58 -9.98 -4.82
CA MET A 102 4.29 -10.34 -5.40
C MET A 102 4.15 -11.86 -5.51
N THR A 103 5.18 -12.54 -6.03
CA THR A 103 5.17 -14.01 -6.18
C THR A 103 5.00 -14.70 -4.83
N GLU A 104 5.71 -14.24 -3.80
CA GLU A 104 5.58 -14.75 -2.44
C GLU A 104 4.17 -14.57 -1.86
N VAL A 105 3.61 -13.35 -1.94
CA VAL A 105 2.26 -13.05 -1.43
C VAL A 105 1.21 -13.88 -2.17
N VAL A 106 1.26 -13.91 -3.50
CA VAL A 106 0.30 -14.67 -4.33
C VAL A 106 0.37 -16.15 -4.01
N ARG A 107 1.58 -16.70 -3.86
CA ARG A 107 1.80 -18.09 -3.48
C ARG A 107 1.12 -18.42 -2.15
N VAL A 108 1.36 -17.63 -1.11
CA VAL A 108 0.77 -17.87 0.22
C VAL A 108 -0.75 -17.75 0.17
N ARG A 109 -1.29 -16.74 -0.51
CA ARG A 109 -2.75 -16.59 -0.68
C ARG A 109 -3.37 -17.78 -1.45
N ASN A 110 -2.66 -18.32 -2.44
CA ASN A 110 -3.10 -19.52 -3.16
C ASN A 110 -3.12 -20.78 -2.27
N VAL A 111 -2.14 -20.91 -1.35
CA VAL A 111 -2.16 -21.97 -0.32
C VAL A 111 -3.38 -21.81 0.60
N LEU A 112 -3.65 -20.58 1.06
CA LEU A 112 -4.75 -20.27 1.97
C LEU A 112 -6.13 -20.41 1.32
N ALA A 113 -6.24 -20.29 0.00
CA ALA A 113 -7.52 -20.40 -0.73
C ALA A 113 -8.26 -21.73 -0.47
N LYS A 114 -7.56 -22.80 -0.05
CA LYS A 114 -8.19 -24.08 0.35
C LYS A 114 -8.92 -24.03 1.68
N TYR A 115 -8.61 -23.04 2.51
CA TYR A 115 -9.12 -22.87 3.88
C TYR A 115 -10.06 -21.67 4.00
N VAL A 116 -10.25 -20.91 2.91
CA VAL A 116 -11.11 -19.73 2.84
C VAL A 116 -12.36 -20.08 2.03
N SER A 117 -13.52 -19.57 2.43
CA SER A 117 -14.83 -19.96 1.88
C SER A 117 -15.13 -19.45 0.45
N ASP A 118 -14.15 -18.90 -0.25
CA ASP A 118 -14.34 -18.22 -1.54
C ASP A 118 -13.67 -18.98 -2.69
N ASN A 119 -14.49 -19.70 -3.44
CA ASN A 119 -14.08 -20.64 -4.48
C ASN A 119 -13.76 -19.99 -5.84
N GLY A 120 -13.86 -18.67 -5.97
CA GLY A 120 -13.71 -17.95 -7.24
C GLY A 120 -12.33 -17.36 -7.50
N ARG A 121 -11.36 -17.54 -6.60
CA ARG A 121 -10.08 -16.82 -6.65
C ARG A 121 -9.06 -17.56 -7.51
N SER A 122 -8.52 -16.88 -8.51
CA SER A 122 -7.42 -17.40 -9.34
C SER A 122 -6.08 -16.75 -8.99
N ILE A 123 -4.97 -17.40 -9.38
CA ILE A 123 -3.62 -16.82 -9.31
C ILE A 123 -3.58 -15.47 -10.04
N TYR A 124 -4.25 -15.39 -11.18
CA TYR A 124 -4.37 -14.16 -11.96
C TYR A 124 -5.03 -13.04 -11.14
N ASP A 125 -6.14 -13.31 -10.44
CA ASP A 125 -6.82 -12.31 -9.63
C ASP A 125 -5.94 -11.82 -8.48
N PHE A 126 -5.19 -12.72 -7.82
CA PHE A 126 -4.24 -12.34 -6.79
C PHE A 126 -3.11 -11.45 -7.32
N LYS A 127 -2.51 -11.80 -8.46
CA LYS A 127 -1.49 -10.97 -9.10
C LYS A 127 -2.03 -9.62 -9.50
N ARG A 128 -3.22 -9.61 -10.12
CA ARG A 128 -3.88 -8.37 -10.56
C ARG A 128 -4.14 -7.45 -9.37
N HIS A 129 -4.65 -7.99 -8.27
CA HIS A 129 -4.87 -7.26 -7.03
C HIS A 129 -3.54 -6.69 -6.48
N ALA A 130 -2.50 -7.52 -6.39
CA ALA A 130 -1.20 -7.10 -5.87
C ALA A 130 -0.60 -5.96 -6.69
N ILE A 131 -0.59 -6.08 -8.02
CA ILE A 131 -0.10 -5.06 -8.95
C ILE A 131 -0.89 -3.75 -8.83
N GLN A 132 -2.21 -3.84 -8.60
CA GLN A 132 -3.09 -2.68 -8.48
C GLN A 132 -2.94 -1.92 -7.17
N ASN A 133 -2.83 -2.65 -6.05
CA ASN A 133 -3.11 -2.10 -4.73
C ASN A 133 -1.92 -2.17 -3.77
N CYS A 134 -1.02 -3.14 -3.96
CA CYS A 134 -0.04 -3.52 -2.95
C CYS A 134 1.39 -3.06 -3.28
N LEU A 135 1.75 -2.92 -4.57
CA LEU A 135 3.14 -2.69 -4.99
C LEU A 135 3.40 -1.22 -5.33
N TYR A 136 4.48 -0.68 -4.79
CA TYR A 136 4.94 0.69 -5.00
C TYR A 136 6.45 0.70 -5.21
N GLY A 137 6.94 1.56 -6.09
CA GLY A 137 8.36 1.65 -6.39
C GLY A 137 8.77 2.99 -6.97
N VAL A 138 10.00 3.40 -6.67
CA VAL A 138 10.60 4.63 -7.17
C VAL A 138 12.01 4.32 -7.69
N ASP A 139 12.35 4.86 -8.86
CA ASP A 139 13.73 4.88 -9.35
C ASP A 139 14.09 6.23 -9.97
N ILE A 140 15.37 6.60 -9.91
CA ILE A 140 15.86 7.83 -10.54
C ILE A 140 15.96 7.68 -12.06
N ASP A 141 16.26 6.47 -12.54
CA ASP A 141 16.35 6.16 -13.96
C ASP A 141 14.97 5.86 -14.55
N PRO A 142 14.46 6.66 -15.51
CA PRO A 142 13.21 6.36 -16.18
C PRO A 142 13.24 5.04 -16.96
N GLY A 143 14.42 4.59 -17.43
CA GLY A 143 14.56 3.30 -18.09
C GLY A 143 14.24 2.12 -17.17
N ALA A 144 14.78 2.16 -15.94
CA ALA A 144 14.49 1.20 -14.89
C ALA A 144 12.98 1.12 -14.56
N VAL A 145 12.32 2.28 -14.42
CA VAL A 145 10.87 2.37 -14.18
C VAL A 145 10.06 1.66 -15.25
N GLU A 146 10.36 1.90 -16.53
CA GLU A 146 9.63 1.27 -17.64
C GLU A 146 9.90 -0.24 -17.71
N ILE A 147 11.13 -0.69 -17.42
CA ILE A 147 11.45 -2.12 -17.31
C ILE A 147 10.66 -2.77 -16.16
N ALA A 148 10.55 -2.11 -15.01
CA ALA A 148 9.78 -2.61 -13.87
C ALA A 148 8.29 -2.73 -14.20
N LYS A 149 7.69 -1.71 -14.82
CA LYS A 149 6.30 -1.73 -15.29
C LYS A 149 6.06 -2.88 -16.28
N LEU A 150 6.95 -3.04 -17.27
CA LEU A 150 6.88 -4.12 -18.25
C LEU A 150 6.98 -5.49 -17.59
N ARG A 151 7.90 -5.65 -16.62
CA ARG A 151 8.09 -6.92 -15.92
C ARG A 151 6.84 -7.31 -15.10
N LEU A 152 6.24 -6.34 -14.40
CA LEU A 152 4.98 -6.56 -13.67
C LEU A 152 3.85 -6.94 -14.64
N TRP A 153 3.75 -6.25 -15.78
CA TRP A 153 2.76 -6.59 -16.80
C TRP A 153 2.94 -8.00 -17.36
N LEU A 154 4.16 -8.38 -17.74
CA LEU A 154 4.48 -9.71 -18.23
C LEU A 154 4.16 -10.79 -17.18
N SER A 155 4.40 -10.49 -15.89
CA SER A 155 4.09 -11.42 -14.82
C SER A 155 2.59 -11.68 -14.64
N LEU A 156 1.74 -10.74 -15.07
CA LEU A 156 0.28 -10.86 -15.06
C LEU A 156 -0.24 -11.58 -16.30
N ILE A 157 0.23 -11.20 -17.50
CA ILE A 157 -0.31 -11.72 -18.76
C ILE A 157 -0.03 -13.21 -18.95
N VAL A 158 1.05 -13.74 -18.35
CA VAL A 158 1.39 -15.16 -18.42
C VAL A 158 0.32 -16.07 -17.81
N ASP A 159 -0.47 -15.56 -16.85
CA ASP A 159 -1.54 -16.32 -16.21
C ASP A 159 -2.94 -16.04 -16.80
N GLU A 160 -3.04 -15.19 -17.82
CA GLU A 160 -4.31 -14.91 -18.49
C GLU A 160 -4.73 -16.11 -19.36
N GLN A 161 -5.86 -16.73 -19.01
CA GLN A 161 -6.36 -17.90 -19.73
C GLN A 161 -7.33 -17.53 -20.86
N ASP A 162 -7.99 -16.36 -20.79
CA ASP A 162 -8.92 -15.90 -21.83
C ASP A 162 -8.31 -14.76 -22.66
N ILE A 163 -7.54 -15.14 -23.68
CA ILE A 163 -6.95 -14.22 -24.66
C ILE A 163 -8.02 -13.37 -25.38
N LYS A 164 -9.29 -13.78 -25.36
CA LYS A 164 -10.39 -13.04 -26.01
C LYS A 164 -10.98 -11.94 -25.12
N GLN A 165 -10.74 -11.96 -23.81
CA GLN A 165 -11.24 -10.98 -22.84
C GLN A 165 -10.12 -10.41 -21.97
N ILE A 166 -9.04 -9.93 -22.61
CA ILE A 166 -7.93 -9.30 -21.91
C ILE A 166 -8.43 -8.03 -21.20
N LYS A 167 -8.46 -8.07 -19.87
CA LYS A 167 -8.75 -6.88 -19.06
C LYS A 167 -7.65 -5.84 -19.29
N PRO A 168 -7.99 -4.54 -19.38
CA PRO A 168 -6.98 -3.51 -19.54
C PRO A 168 -6.02 -3.52 -18.34
N LEU A 169 -4.78 -3.15 -18.65
CA LEU A 169 -3.71 -2.96 -17.68
C LEU A 169 -4.17 -2.05 -16.54
N PRO A 170 -3.89 -2.40 -15.27
CA PRO A 170 -3.98 -1.43 -14.21
C PRO A 170 -3.10 -0.22 -14.51
N ASN A 171 -3.59 0.98 -14.17
CA ASN A 171 -2.77 2.17 -14.24
C ASN A 171 -1.65 2.08 -13.19
N LEU A 172 -0.42 1.94 -13.66
CA LEU A 172 0.79 1.82 -12.85
C LEU A 172 1.54 3.15 -12.64
N ASP A 173 1.11 4.23 -13.29
CA ASP A 173 1.87 5.48 -13.34
C ASP A 173 2.04 6.15 -11.97
N TYR A 174 1.09 5.91 -11.05
CA TYR A 174 1.16 6.39 -9.67
C TYR A 174 1.68 5.34 -8.68
N LYS A 175 2.13 4.18 -9.18
CA LYS A 175 2.62 3.06 -8.37
C LYS A 175 4.12 2.88 -8.54
N ILE A 176 4.56 2.86 -9.80
CA ILE A 176 5.98 2.78 -10.16
C ILE A 176 6.33 4.08 -10.89
N MET A 177 7.09 4.94 -10.24
CA MET A 177 7.33 6.29 -10.74
C MET A 177 8.81 6.65 -10.79
N GLN A 178 9.15 7.55 -11.70
CA GLN A 178 10.46 8.18 -11.71
C GLN A 178 10.53 9.18 -10.55
N GLY A 179 11.56 9.09 -9.72
CA GLY A 179 11.77 9.99 -8.61
C GLY A 179 13.12 9.79 -7.94
N ASN A 180 13.54 10.80 -7.18
CA ASN A 180 14.68 10.66 -6.30
C ASN A 180 14.17 10.45 -4.88
N SER A 181 14.26 9.21 -4.40
CA SER A 181 13.79 8.79 -3.07
C SER A 181 14.53 9.46 -1.90
N LEU A 182 15.63 10.17 -2.16
CA LEU A 182 16.34 10.98 -1.17
C LEU A 182 15.76 12.38 -1.00
N LEU A 183 14.88 12.83 -1.91
CA LEU A 183 14.25 14.14 -1.80
C LEU A 183 13.11 14.06 -0.78
N GLU A 184 13.17 14.94 0.21
CA GLU A 184 12.15 15.10 1.25
C GLU A 184 11.07 16.10 0.84
N GLU A 185 11.07 16.60 -0.39
CA GLU A 185 10.16 17.63 -0.88
C GLU A 185 9.66 17.31 -2.30
N TYR A 186 8.37 17.50 -2.53
CA TYR A 186 7.72 17.37 -3.83
C TYR A 186 6.93 18.65 -4.14
N GLU A 187 7.28 19.36 -5.22
CA GLU A 187 6.63 20.60 -5.66
C GLU A 187 6.49 21.70 -4.57
N GLY A 188 7.47 21.86 -3.68
CA GLY A 188 7.37 22.83 -2.59
C GLY A 188 6.77 22.26 -1.29
N ILE A 189 6.31 21.01 -1.31
CA ILE A 189 5.66 20.35 -0.17
C ILE A 189 6.67 19.40 0.47
N LYS A 190 7.03 19.65 1.72
CA LYS A 190 7.85 18.72 2.51
C LYS A 190 7.05 17.45 2.80
N LEU A 191 7.61 16.31 2.44
CA LEU A 191 7.04 14.98 2.66
C LEU A 191 7.16 14.54 4.13
N PHE A 192 8.21 15.01 4.80
CA PHE A 192 8.46 14.80 6.22
C PHE A 192 8.59 16.15 6.92
N ASP A 193 7.47 16.67 7.43
CA ASP A 193 7.51 17.71 8.45
C ASP A 193 7.44 17.03 9.82
N GLU A 194 8.23 17.49 10.79
CA GLU A 194 8.15 17.02 12.20
C GLU A 194 6.71 17.14 12.76
N GLY A 195 5.90 18.04 12.18
CA GLY A 195 4.47 18.17 12.45
C GLY A 195 3.61 16.98 11.99
N ILE A 196 4.02 16.21 10.98
CA ILE A 196 3.31 15.01 10.49
C ILE A 196 3.51 13.83 11.44
N VAL A 197 4.72 13.69 12.00
CA VAL A 197 5.07 12.61 12.95
C VAL A 197 4.47 12.87 14.34
N THR A 198 4.23 14.13 14.69
CA THR A 198 3.62 14.57 15.96
C THR A 198 2.11 14.84 15.86
N ALA A 199 1.53 14.82 14.66
CA ALA A 199 0.10 15.04 14.47
C ALA A 199 -0.70 13.83 14.95
N SER A 200 -1.29 13.97 16.14
CA SER A 200 -2.59 13.34 16.42
C SER A 200 -3.56 13.64 15.26
N PRO A 201 -4.55 12.77 15.00
CA PRO A 201 -5.48 12.99 13.91
C PRO A 201 -6.18 14.36 14.08
N LEU A 202 -6.04 15.21 13.07
CA LEU A 202 -6.84 16.40 12.80
C LEU A 202 -6.76 17.54 13.84
N ASP A 203 -5.79 18.44 13.64
CA ASP A 203 -6.03 19.86 13.93
C ASP A 203 -5.49 20.75 12.79
N ASN A 204 -6.14 20.65 11.62
CA ASN A 204 -5.85 21.49 10.46
C ASN A 204 -6.16 22.98 10.70
N THR A 205 -6.63 23.36 11.90
CA THR A 205 -6.95 24.75 12.27
C THR A 205 -5.76 25.68 12.11
N LYS A 206 -4.58 25.27 12.59
CA LYS A 206 -3.34 26.06 12.46
C LYS A 206 -2.94 26.27 10.99
N GLN A 207 -2.99 25.21 10.18
CA GLN A 207 -2.69 25.29 8.75
C GLN A 207 -3.71 26.17 8.00
N ILE A 208 -5.00 26.07 8.34
CA ILE A 208 -6.05 26.91 7.75
C ILE A 208 -5.83 28.38 8.11
N GLU A 209 -5.42 28.67 9.33
CA GLU A 209 -5.18 30.03 9.81
C GLU A 209 -3.95 30.66 9.12
N GLU A 210 -2.89 29.88 8.94
CA GLU A 210 -1.70 30.29 8.20
C GLU A 210 -2.00 30.58 6.71
N ILE A 211 -2.79 29.72 6.06
CA ILE A 211 -3.23 29.95 4.66
C ILE A 211 -4.08 31.22 4.55
N LYS A 212 -5.00 31.45 5.49
CA LYS A 212 -5.83 32.67 5.51
C LYS A 212 -4.99 33.93 5.70
N GLN A 213 -3.98 33.87 6.58
CA GLN A 213 -3.06 34.97 6.78
C GLN A 213 -2.29 35.28 5.49
N ARG A 214 -1.78 34.25 4.82
CA ARG A 214 -1.05 34.41 3.55
C ARG A 214 -1.93 34.96 2.43
N LEU A 215 -3.19 34.53 2.34
CA LEU A 215 -4.19 35.09 1.43
C LEU A 215 -4.44 36.58 1.70
N SER A 216 -4.57 36.97 2.96
CA SER A 216 -4.77 38.38 3.34
C SER A 216 -3.56 39.25 2.96
N GLU A 217 -2.34 38.74 3.15
CA GLU A 217 -1.11 39.43 2.75
C GLU A 217 -1.05 39.65 1.24
N LEU A 218 -1.27 38.58 0.45
CA LEU A 218 -1.26 38.65 -1.02
C LEU A 218 -2.36 39.57 -1.55
N GLN A 219 -3.56 39.55 -0.96
CA GLN A 219 -4.65 40.47 -1.31
C GLN A 219 -4.30 41.93 -1.00
N ARG A 220 -3.66 42.19 0.15
CA ARG A 220 -3.21 43.53 0.53
C ARG A 220 -2.11 44.03 -0.38
N GLU A 221 -1.17 43.17 -0.76
CA GLU A 221 -0.11 43.49 -1.72
C GLU A 221 -0.68 43.78 -3.11
N PHE A 222 -1.61 42.94 -3.58
CA PHE A 222 -2.35 43.16 -4.83
C PHE A 222 -3.06 44.52 -4.83
N PHE A 223 -3.78 44.85 -3.75
CA PHE A 223 -4.52 46.11 -3.65
C PHE A 223 -3.59 47.33 -3.62
N LYS A 224 -2.47 47.26 -2.88
CA LYS A 224 -1.46 48.33 -2.83
C LYS A 224 -0.88 48.59 -4.22
N LEU A 225 -0.38 47.55 -4.88
CA LEU A 225 0.23 47.66 -6.20
C LEU A 225 -0.78 48.11 -7.27
N HIS A 226 -2.05 47.70 -7.15
CA HIS A 226 -3.14 48.14 -8.01
C HIS A 226 -3.43 49.64 -7.81
N SER A 227 -3.52 50.11 -6.56
CA SER A 227 -3.76 51.51 -6.24
C SER A 227 -2.61 52.44 -6.63
N ALA A 228 -1.37 51.95 -6.62
CA ALA A 228 -0.18 52.69 -7.04
C ALA A 228 0.04 52.70 -8.57
N GLY A 229 -0.78 51.98 -9.35
CA GLY A 229 -0.60 51.87 -10.80
C GLY A 229 0.63 51.06 -11.24
N GLU A 230 1.26 50.34 -10.30
CA GLU A 230 2.49 49.55 -10.50
C GLU A 230 2.20 48.08 -10.88
N LEU A 231 0.92 47.70 -10.88
CA LEU A 231 0.46 46.34 -11.21
C LEU A 231 0.55 46.08 -12.72
N LYS A 232 1.75 45.72 -13.23
CA LYS A 232 1.99 45.45 -14.67
C LYS A 232 2.55 44.04 -14.94
N GLY A 233 2.10 43.47 -16.07
CA GLY A 233 2.68 42.29 -16.71
C GLY A 233 2.85 41.07 -15.80
N VAL A 234 4.08 40.59 -15.68
CA VAL A 234 4.48 39.34 -15.00
C VAL A 234 4.13 39.35 -13.52
N LYS A 235 4.27 40.49 -12.82
CA LYS A 235 3.97 40.58 -11.38
C LYS A 235 2.48 40.39 -11.09
N LYS A 236 1.60 40.90 -11.96
CA LYS A 236 0.15 40.70 -11.83
C LYS A 236 -0.20 39.20 -11.98
N GLN A 237 0.34 38.57 -13.02
CA GLN A 237 0.11 37.14 -13.27
C GLN A 237 0.64 36.28 -12.12
N GLN A 238 1.80 36.60 -11.56
CA GLN A 238 2.39 35.86 -10.46
C GLN A 238 1.53 35.92 -9.18
N ILE A 239 1.07 37.11 -8.79
CA ILE A 239 0.19 37.27 -7.61
C ILE A 239 -1.17 36.58 -7.83
N GLU A 240 -1.75 36.67 -9.03
CA GLU A 240 -2.99 35.97 -9.37
C GLU A 240 -2.84 34.43 -9.33
N LEU A 241 -1.68 33.92 -9.78
CA LEU A 241 -1.39 32.48 -9.76
C LEU A 241 -1.24 31.96 -8.32
N GLU A 242 -0.54 32.72 -7.46
CA GLU A 242 -0.43 32.36 -6.04
C GLU A 242 -1.77 32.46 -5.30
N LEU A 243 -2.56 33.51 -5.54
CA LEU A 243 -3.91 33.62 -4.98
C LEU A 243 -4.79 32.43 -5.36
N LYS A 244 -4.72 31.99 -6.62
CA LYS A 244 -5.45 30.81 -7.10
C LYS A 244 -4.94 29.53 -6.41
N LYS A 245 -3.62 29.34 -6.33
CA LYS A 245 -2.99 28.18 -5.67
C LYS A 245 -3.43 28.06 -4.20
N TYR A 246 -3.35 29.15 -3.44
CA TYR A 246 -3.73 29.15 -2.02
C TYR A 246 -5.24 28.97 -1.80
N ASN A 247 -6.10 29.53 -2.67
CA ASN A 247 -7.53 29.28 -2.61
C ASN A 247 -7.89 27.82 -2.92
N ASP A 248 -7.26 27.21 -3.93
CA ASP A 248 -7.48 25.81 -4.27
C ASP A 248 -7.03 24.88 -3.12
N TRP A 249 -5.92 25.23 -2.46
CA TRP A 249 -5.42 24.49 -1.30
C TRP A 249 -6.34 24.63 -0.08
N LEU A 250 -6.81 25.85 0.22
CA LEU A 250 -7.79 26.09 1.28
C LEU A 250 -9.09 25.31 1.04
N ASN A 251 -9.58 25.28 -0.20
CA ASN A 251 -10.78 24.54 -0.56
C ASN A 251 -10.62 23.01 -0.39
N LYS A 252 -9.44 22.46 -0.71
CA LYS A 252 -9.13 21.05 -0.48
C LYS A 252 -9.09 20.71 1.01
N LEU A 253 -8.48 21.56 1.83
CA LEU A 253 -8.40 21.39 3.28
C LEU A 253 -9.76 21.50 3.98
N ILE A 254 -10.64 22.40 3.50
CA ILE A 254 -12.01 22.56 4.03
C ILE A 254 -12.92 21.40 3.60
N LYS A 255 -12.75 20.86 2.38
CA LYS A 255 -13.54 19.75 1.84
C LYS A 255 -13.06 18.36 2.30
N ALA A 256 -11.90 18.26 2.95
CA ALA A 256 -11.45 17.02 3.55
C ALA A 256 -12.52 16.52 4.55
N PRO A 257 -12.93 15.25 4.50
CA PRO A 257 -13.99 14.73 5.35
C PRO A 257 -13.63 14.95 6.81
N LYS A 258 -14.48 15.72 7.53
CA LYS A 258 -14.45 15.73 8.99
C LYS A 258 -14.89 14.34 9.43
N VAL A 259 -13.94 13.49 9.81
CA VAL A 259 -14.25 12.25 10.51
C VAL A 259 -15.03 12.67 11.76
N LYS A 260 -16.30 12.30 11.83
CA LYS A 260 -17.09 12.50 13.04
C LYS A 260 -16.38 11.73 14.14
N ALA A 261 -15.92 12.44 15.17
CA ALA A 261 -15.59 11.81 16.43
C ALA A 261 -16.92 11.34 17.01
N ASP A 262 -17.18 10.03 16.92
CA ASP A 262 -18.26 9.41 17.65
C ASP A 262 -17.91 9.47 19.15
N ASN A 263 -18.78 10.14 19.91
CA ASN A 263 -18.76 10.20 21.38
C ASN A 263 -19.34 8.92 21.97
#